data_AF-A0A4D6GXD1-F1
#
_entry.id   AF-A0A4D6GXD1-F1
#
_cell.length_a   1.000
_cell.length_b   1.000
_cell.length_c   1.000
_cell.angle_alpha   90.00
_cell.angle_beta   90.00
_cell.angle_gamma   90.00
#
_symmetry.space_group_name_H-M   'P 1'
#
loop_
_entity.id
_entity.type
_entity.pdbx_description
1 polymer ?
#
loop_
_entity_poly.entity_id
_entity_poly.type
_entity_poly.pdbx_seq_one_letter_code
_entity_poly.pdbx_strand_id
1 'polypeptide(L)'
;MNESSDPPTTKPPAPDLPNYILEPLDKQSPDRLDTVAAYAAKLAAWKRTEREHVATKKREENSITEAEQKELEEREISTDPTDYSDIPASGAYITVKETKPGYHYYYWQWRDGDSWKNEYIAPVNANKER
;
A
#
# COMPACT_ATOMS: atom_id res chain seq x y z
N MET A 1 -22.47 1.48 -38.63
CA MET A 1 -23.47 1.12 -37.61
C MET A 1 -23.66 2.33 -36.71
N ASN A 2 -24.84 2.97 -36.71
CA ASN A 2 -25.17 4.01 -35.75
C ASN A 2 -25.74 3.32 -34.50
N GLU A 3 -25.01 3.32 -33.40
CA GLU A 3 -25.62 3.10 -32.08
C GLU A 3 -26.45 4.34 -31.76
N SER A 4 -27.76 4.26 -32.00
CA SER A 4 -28.72 5.18 -31.38
C SER A 4 -28.68 4.90 -29.87
N SER A 5 -27.93 5.71 -29.14
CA SER A 5 -28.01 5.72 -27.68
C SER A 5 -29.26 6.53 -27.30
N ASP A 6 -30.39 5.84 -27.19
CA ASP A 6 -31.60 6.44 -26.62
C ASP A 6 -31.26 7.00 -25.22
N PRO A 7 -31.78 8.19 -24.86
CA PRO A 7 -31.50 8.76 -23.55
C PRO A 7 -31.95 7.80 -22.45
N PRO A 8 -31.14 7.58 -21.40
CA PRO A 8 -31.48 6.66 -20.33
C PRO A 8 -32.83 7.07 -19.71
N THR A 9 -33.82 6.20 -19.84
CA THR A 9 -35.20 6.48 -19.42
C THR A 9 -35.44 6.16 -17.93
N THR A 10 -34.45 5.59 -17.27
CA THR A 10 -34.52 5.12 -15.87
C THR A 10 -33.35 5.62 -15.05
N LYS A 11 -33.62 6.03 -13.80
CA LYS A 11 -32.59 6.46 -12.85
C LYS A 11 -31.60 5.32 -12.57
N PRO A 12 -30.28 5.57 -12.59
CA PRO A 12 -29.29 4.54 -12.27
C PRO A 12 -29.38 4.09 -10.80
N PRO A 13 -28.97 2.85 -10.48
CA PRO A 13 -28.91 2.38 -9.10
C PRO A 13 -27.90 3.21 -8.29
N ALA A 14 -28.25 3.51 -7.04
CA ALA A 14 -27.37 4.26 -6.15
C ALA A 14 -26.14 3.41 -5.76
N PRO A 15 -24.92 3.99 -5.76
CA PRO A 15 -23.74 3.30 -5.24
C PRO A 15 -23.85 3.12 -3.72
N ASP A 16 -23.05 2.22 -3.18
CA ASP A 16 -22.91 2.00 -1.73
C ASP A 16 -22.18 3.18 -1.08
N LEU A 17 -22.92 4.26 -0.84
CA LEU A 17 -22.44 5.49 -0.23
C LEU A 17 -23.46 5.98 0.81
N PRO A 18 -23.02 6.68 1.86
CA PRO A 18 -23.92 7.28 2.83
C PRO A 18 -24.91 8.26 2.19
N ASN A 19 -26.14 8.31 2.72
CA ASN A 19 -27.20 9.20 2.23
C ASN A 19 -26.81 10.68 2.21
N TYR A 20 -25.95 11.12 3.14
CA TYR A 20 -25.48 12.52 3.17
C TYR A 20 -24.58 12.88 1.96
N ILE A 21 -24.12 11.89 1.19
CA ILE A 21 -23.42 12.08 -0.09
C ILE A 21 -24.39 11.91 -1.26
N LEU A 22 -25.27 10.90 -1.21
CA LEU A 22 -26.22 10.60 -2.28
C LEU A 22 -27.27 11.70 -2.48
N GLU A 23 -27.88 12.19 -1.39
CA GLU A 23 -28.95 13.18 -1.48
C GLU A 23 -28.52 14.51 -2.10
N PRO A 24 -27.34 15.08 -1.78
CA PRO A 24 -26.86 16.27 -2.47
C PRO A 24 -26.56 16.02 -3.96
N LEU A 25 -26.03 14.85 -4.31
CA LEU A 25 -25.72 14.49 -5.71
C LEU A 25 -27.00 14.40 -6.55
N ASP A 26 -28.03 13.71 -6.05
CA ASP A 26 -29.32 13.57 -6.72
C ASP A 26 -30.01 14.92 -7.03
N LYS A 27 -29.68 15.97 -6.28
CA LYS A 27 -30.24 17.33 -6.43
C LYS A 27 -29.43 18.22 -7.38
N GLN A 28 -28.33 17.74 -7.94
CA GLN A 28 -27.50 18.53 -8.87
C GLN A 28 -28.03 18.51 -10.30
N SER A 29 -27.71 19.56 -11.06
CA SER A 29 -27.91 19.57 -12.51
C SER A 29 -26.94 18.60 -13.20
N PRO A 30 -27.24 18.13 -14.43
CA PRO A 30 -26.35 17.28 -15.21
C PRO A 30 -24.92 17.83 -15.34
N ASP A 31 -24.76 19.11 -15.72
CA ASP A 31 -23.44 19.74 -15.86
C ASP A 31 -22.61 19.73 -14.56
N ARG A 32 -23.29 19.86 -13.42
CA ARG A 32 -22.65 19.79 -12.10
C ARG A 32 -22.26 18.36 -11.75
N LEU A 33 -23.08 17.38 -12.09
CA LEU A 33 -22.75 15.96 -11.93
C LEU A 33 -21.52 15.58 -12.75
N ASP A 34 -21.41 16.06 -14.00
CA ASP A 34 -20.23 15.84 -14.85
C ASP A 34 -18.97 16.47 -14.24
N THR A 35 -19.10 17.69 -13.71
CA THR A 35 -18.00 18.37 -13.02
C THR A 35 -17.54 17.60 -11.77
N VAL A 36 -18.49 17.10 -10.98
CA VAL A 36 -18.19 16.28 -9.79
C VAL A 36 -17.52 14.97 -10.18
N ALA A 37 -18.00 14.29 -11.23
CA ALA A 37 -17.40 13.06 -11.73
C ALA A 37 -15.94 13.29 -12.15
N ALA A 38 -15.67 14.35 -12.91
CA ALA A 38 -14.33 14.71 -13.33
C ALA A 38 -13.40 15.02 -12.15
N TYR A 39 -13.89 15.75 -11.14
CA TYR A 39 -13.12 16.02 -9.92
C TYR A 39 -12.86 14.75 -9.11
N ALA A 40 -13.87 13.91 -8.90
CA ALA A 40 -13.75 12.66 -8.16
C ALA A 40 -12.73 11.71 -8.82
N ALA A 41 -12.71 11.63 -10.15
CA ALA A 41 -11.71 10.86 -10.89
C ALA A 41 -10.27 11.38 -10.65
N LYS A 42 -10.07 12.69 -10.74
CA LYS A 42 -8.75 13.33 -10.47
C LYS A 42 -8.33 13.13 -9.01
N LEU A 43 -9.25 13.28 -8.07
CA LEU A 43 -9.00 13.06 -6.64
C LEU A 43 -8.63 11.61 -6.36
N ALA A 44 -9.31 10.64 -6.99
CA ALA A 44 -8.98 9.23 -6.87
C ALA A 44 -7.58 8.92 -7.41
N ALA A 45 -7.21 9.48 -8.57
CA ALA A 45 -5.87 9.33 -9.13
C ALA A 45 -4.80 9.90 -8.19
N TRP A 46 -4.97 11.15 -7.75
CA TRP A 46 -4.05 11.78 -6.80
C TRP A 46 -3.92 11.00 -5.49
N LYS A 47 -5.02 10.50 -4.91
CA LYS A 47 -4.98 9.69 -3.68
C LYS A 47 -4.25 8.36 -3.88
N ARG A 48 -4.30 7.74 -5.05
CA ARG A 48 -3.53 6.52 -5.36
C ARG A 48 -2.04 6.84 -5.42
N THR A 49 -1.66 7.88 -6.16
CA THR A 49 -0.26 8.33 -6.24
C THR A 49 0.28 8.75 -4.87
N GLU A 50 -0.52 9.44 -4.05
CA GLU A 50 -0.09 9.84 -2.71
C GLU A 50 0.11 8.64 -1.79
N ARG A 51 -0.76 7.62 -1.89
CA ARG A 51 -0.57 6.35 -1.15
C ARG A 51 0.71 5.64 -1.56
N GLU A 52 1.02 5.62 -2.86
CA GLU A 52 2.27 5.07 -3.38
C GLU A 52 3.48 5.87 -2.87
N HIS A 53 3.43 7.21 -2.93
CA HIS A 53 4.50 8.07 -2.43
C HIS A 53 4.75 7.90 -0.93
N VAL A 54 3.68 7.86 -0.13
CA VAL A 54 3.78 7.61 1.32
C VAL A 54 4.30 6.20 1.59
N ALA A 55 3.88 5.20 0.81
CA ALA A 55 4.39 3.83 0.95
C ALA A 55 5.89 3.75 0.61
N THR A 56 6.34 4.42 -0.46
CA THR A 56 7.74 4.49 -0.86
C THR A 56 8.58 5.21 0.18
N LYS A 57 8.16 6.38 0.65
CA LYS A 57 8.87 7.10 1.73
C LYS A 57 8.94 6.26 3.00
N LYS A 58 7.83 5.64 3.40
CA LYS A 58 7.80 4.79 4.59
C LYS A 58 8.71 3.56 4.42
N ARG A 59 8.82 3.01 3.20
CA ARG A 59 9.78 1.95 2.89
C ARG A 59 11.21 2.44 3.05
N GLU A 60 11.55 3.59 2.49
CA GLU A 60 12.89 4.20 2.61
C GLU A 60 13.25 4.46 4.08
N GLU A 61 12.33 5.03 4.86
CA GLU A 61 12.54 5.36 6.27
C GLU A 61 12.68 4.11 7.18
N ASN A 62 11.96 3.03 6.87
CA ASN A 62 11.94 1.83 7.70
C ASN A 62 12.83 0.70 7.17
N SER A 63 13.48 0.90 6.01
CA SER A 63 14.41 -0.07 5.46
C SER A 63 15.66 -0.12 6.34
N ILE A 64 16.26 -1.31 6.40
CA ILE A 64 17.57 -1.48 7.02
C ILE A 64 18.61 -0.59 6.33
N THR A 65 19.55 -0.09 7.12
CA THR A 65 20.73 0.64 6.66
C THR A 65 21.75 -0.30 6.02
N GLU A 66 22.72 0.24 5.27
CA GLU A 66 23.81 -0.56 4.68
C GLU A 66 24.62 -1.33 5.75
N ALA A 67 24.77 -0.76 6.95
CA ALA A 67 25.47 -1.42 8.05
C ALA A 67 24.70 -2.65 8.56
N GLU A 68 23.39 -2.55 8.70
CA GLU A 68 22.52 -3.66 9.11
C GLU A 68 22.40 -4.72 8.00
N GLN A 69 22.39 -4.29 6.73
CA GLN A 69 22.46 -5.21 5.59
C GLN A 69 23.74 -6.05 5.63
N LYS A 70 24.90 -5.40 5.87
CA LYS A 70 26.18 -6.10 6.02
C LYS A 70 26.19 -7.05 7.22
N GLU A 71 25.58 -6.68 8.34
CA GLU A 71 25.45 -7.57 9.51
C GLU A 71 24.64 -8.82 9.18
N LEU A 72 23.54 -8.70 8.43
CA LEU A 72 22.74 -9.83 7.98
C LEU A 72 23.53 -10.75 7.05
N GLU A 73 24.26 -10.18 6.09
CA GLU A 73 25.12 -10.94 5.17
C GLU A 73 26.26 -11.67 5.90
N GLU A 74 26.91 -11.02 6.88
CA GLU A 74 27.94 -11.65 7.74
C GLU A 74 27.40 -12.84 8.53
N ARG A 75 26.09 -12.84 8.82
CA ARG A 75 25.38 -13.93 9.49
C ARG A 75 24.81 -14.97 8.52
N GLU A 76 25.18 -14.89 7.24
CA GLU A 76 24.70 -15.74 6.16
C GLU A 76 23.18 -15.65 5.94
N ILE A 77 22.57 -14.52 6.32
CA ILE A 77 21.15 -14.24 6.09
C ILE A 77 21.03 -13.45 4.80
N SER A 78 20.40 -14.03 3.79
CA SER A 78 20.18 -13.33 2.52
C SER A 78 19.25 -12.13 2.70
N THR A 79 19.64 -11.02 2.08
CA THR A 79 18.82 -9.80 1.94
C THR A 79 18.17 -9.67 0.56
N ASP A 80 18.26 -10.71 -0.26
CA ASP A 80 17.56 -10.81 -1.54
C ASP A 80 16.20 -11.52 -1.34
N PRO A 81 15.07 -10.88 -1.69
CA PRO A 81 13.76 -11.51 -1.54
C PRO A 81 13.57 -12.75 -2.43
N THR A 82 14.34 -12.91 -3.50
CA THR A 82 14.24 -14.05 -4.43
C THR A 82 14.78 -15.35 -3.84
N ASP A 83 15.58 -15.27 -2.78
CA ASP A 83 16.08 -16.43 -2.04
C ASP A 83 15.01 -17.08 -1.13
N TYR A 84 13.83 -16.45 -1.01
CA TYR A 84 12.75 -16.92 -0.16
C TYR A 84 11.48 -17.20 -0.98
N SER A 85 10.89 -18.38 -0.81
CA SER A 85 9.70 -18.79 -1.57
C SER A 85 8.43 -18.03 -1.19
N ASP A 86 8.33 -17.58 0.06
CA ASP A 86 7.12 -16.95 0.62
C ASP A 86 7.11 -15.43 0.47
N ILE A 87 8.16 -14.87 -0.15
CA ILE A 87 8.36 -13.43 -0.29
C ILE A 87 8.32 -13.06 -1.76
N PRO A 88 7.55 -12.03 -2.15
CA PRO A 88 7.51 -11.61 -3.53
C PRO A 88 8.83 -10.97 -3.94
N ALA A 89 9.35 -11.38 -5.10
CA ALA A 89 10.57 -10.85 -5.70
C ALA A 89 10.53 -9.33 -5.92
N SER A 90 9.33 -8.74 -6.08
CA SER A 90 9.15 -7.31 -6.27
C SER A 90 8.40 -6.68 -5.09
N GLY A 91 8.92 -5.57 -4.57
CA GLY A 91 8.22 -4.74 -3.59
C GLY A 91 8.39 -5.16 -2.13
N ALA A 92 9.02 -6.32 -1.87
CA ALA A 92 9.46 -6.68 -0.53
C ALA A 92 10.71 -5.91 -0.11
N TYR A 93 10.79 -5.56 1.17
CA TYR A 93 11.97 -4.96 1.80
C TYR A 93 12.12 -5.45 3.23
N ILE A 94 13.33 -5.37 3.75
CA ILE A 94 13.61 -5.71 5.15
C ILE A 94 13.41 -4.46 6.00
N THR A 95 12.66 -4.61 7.08
CA THR A 95 12.48 -3.58 8.11
C THR A 95 13.04 -4.04 9.44
N VAL A 96 13.60 -3.10 10.19
CA VAL A 96 14.09 -3.32 11.55
C VAL A 96 13.09 -2.77 12.57
N LYS A 97 12.79 -3.56 13.59
CA LYS A 97 12.02 -3.12 14.76
C LYS A 97 12.87 -3.25 16.01
N GLU A 98 13.10 -2.13 16.68
CA GLU A 98 13.68 -2.09 18.01
C GLU A 98 12.57 -2.17 19.05
N THR A 99 12.53 -3.24 19.84
CA THR A 99 11.51 -3.41 20.90
C THR A 99 12.04 -3.01 22.27
N LYS A 100 13.36 -3.06 22.46
CA LYS A 100 14.12 -2.64 23.63
C LYS A 100 15.48 -2.13 23.15
N PRO A 101 16.14 -1.23 23.91
CA PRO A 101 17.48 -0.75 23.58
C PRO A 101 18.43 -1.90 23.21
N GLY A 102 18.89 -1.93 21.96
CA GLY A 102 19.81 -2.95 21.43
C GLY A 102 19.19 -4.31 21.09
N TYR A 103 17.85 -4.44 21.08
CA TYR A 103 17.14 -5.63 20.59
C TYR A 103 16.38 -5.31 19.30
N HIS A 104 17.03 -5.64 18.19
CA HIS A 104 16.50 -5.43 16.85
C HIS A 104 15.97 -6.75 16.28
N TYR A 105 14.84 -6.66 15.59
CA TYR A 105 14.21 -7.77 14.90
C TYR A 105 14.01 -7.40 13.44
N TYR A 106 14.43 -8.28 12.55
CA TYR A 106 14.30 -8.07 11.12
C TYR A 106 13.10 -8.82 10.57
N TYR A 107 12.34 -8.12 9.74
CA TYR A 107 11.17 -8.65 9.07
C TYR A 107 11.24 -8.30 7.59
N TRP A 108 10.87 -9.24 6.74
CA TRP A 108 10.42 -8.90 5.40
C TRP A 108 9.06 -8.23 5.48
N GLN A 109 8.84 -7.23 4.65
CA GLN A 109 7.58 -6.51 4.57
C GLN A 109 7.26 -6.18 3.12
N TRP A 110 6.02 -6.44 2.72
CA TRP A 110 5.53 -6.13 1.37
C TRP A 110 4.03 -5.83 1.40
N ARG A 111 3.54 -5.31 0.28
CA ARG A 111 2.12 -5.07 0.04
C ARG A 111 1.50 -6.25 -0.70
N ASP A 112 0.33 -6.66 -0.21
CA ASP A 112 -0.56 -7.62 -0.86
C ASP A 112 -1.95 -7.00 -0.93
N GLY A 113 -2.27 -6.43 -2.09
CA GLY A 113 -3.44 -5.57 -2.27
C GLY A 113 -3.43 -4.37 -1.29
N ASP A 114 -4.49 -4.26 -0.50
CA ASP A 114 -4.65 -3.19 0.50
C ASP A 114 -4.03 -3.52 1.88
N SER A 115 -3.50 -4.73 2.07
CA SER A 115 -2.95 -5.19 3.34
C SER A 115 -1.42 -5.15 3.36
N TRP A 116 -0.84 -5.08 4.56
CA TRP A 116 0.59 -5.28 4.79
C TRP A 116 0.83 -6.73 5.21
N LYS A 117 1.81 -7.37 4.58
CA LYS A 117 2.33 -8.68 4.97
C LYS A 117 3.71 -8.52 5.60
N ASN A 118 4.05 -9.41 6.53
CA ASN A 118 5.39 -9.49 7.07
C ASN A 118 5.79 -10.95 7.25
N GLU A 119 7.09 -11.21 7.11
CA GLU A 119 7.71 -12.51 7.37
C GLU A 119 8.91 -12.29 8.29
N TYR A 120 9.10 -13.18 9.26
CA TYR A 120 10.17 -13.04 10.24
C TYR A 120 11.49 -13.58 9.67
N ILE A 121 12.58 -12.82 9.83
CA ILE A 121 13.90 -13.23 9.33
C ILE A 121 14.74 -13.80 10.46
N ALA A 122 15.09 -12.95 11.42
CA ALA A 122 15.97 -13.34 12.51
C ALA A 122 15.92 -12.32 13.68
N PRO A 123 16.26 -12.75 14.90
CA PRO A 123 16.56 -11.84 16.00
C PRO A 123 18.02 -11.38 15.90
N VAL A 124 18.33 -10.14 16.29
CA VAL A 124 19.73 -9.66 16.38
C VAL A 124 20.49 -10.31 17.55
N ASN A 125 19.82 -10.56 18.67
CA ASN A 125 20.44 -11.14 19.86
C ASN A 125 20.13 -12.63 20.04
N ALA A 126 20.51 -13.49 19.08
CA ALA A 126 20.51 -14.94 19.33
C ALA A 126 21.67 -15.38 20.24
N ASN A 127 22.70 -14.54 20.43
CA ASN A 127 23.89 -14.84 21.22
C ASN A 127 24.09 -13.84 22.38
N LYS A 128 23.27 -13.94 23.43
CA LYS A 128 23.63 -13.51 24.81
C LYS A 128 22.94 -14.35 25.88
N GLU A 129 22.94 -15.67 25.73
CA GLU A 129 22.84 -16.59 26.87
C GLU A 129 23.79 -17.77 26.63
N ARG A 130 25.05 -17.61 27.03
CA ARG A 130 25.88 -18.64 27.70
C ARG A 130 26.97 -17.96 28.52
#